data_AF-A0A259ENM1-F1
#
_entry.id   AF-A0A259ENM1-F1
#
_cell.length_a   1.000
_cell.length_b   1.000
_cell.length_c   1.000
_cell.angle_alpha   90.00
_cell.angle_beta   90.00
_cell.angle_gamma   90.00
#
_symmetry.space_group_name_H-M   'P 1'
#
loop_
_entity.id
_entity.type
_entity.pdbx_description
1 polymer ?
#
loop_
_entity_poly.entity_id
_entity_poly.type
_entity_poly.pdbx_seq_one_letter_code
_entity_poly.pdbx_strand_id
1 'polypeptide(L)'
;MNGLSSTQIDKRPFKGKGADEWLARLNRDYRKIVSEMEALSEQSRGVAGNAWYVYLHHRRSTDQRFLMWRSFGVKHIHLAWVRIQPMLDRMSTAQRDWYVEMNVRVKLLNAKEVATRKAMRMALDLVDEE
;
A
#
# COMPACT_ATOMS: atom_id res chain seq x y z
N MET A 1 35.95 7.85 -13.26
CA MET A 1 34.77 8.54 -13.80
C MET A 1 33.99 9.10 -12.64
N ASN A 2 33.75 10.41 -12.70
CA ASN A 2 33.35 11.27 -11.59
C ASN A 2 31.99 10.89 -10.98
N GLY A 3 31.95 11.00 -9.64
CA GLY A 3 30.73 10.89 -8.85
C GLY A 3 29.66 11.86 -9.34
N LEU A 4 28.46 11.33 -9.56
CA LEU A 4 27.24 12.11 -9.67
C LEU A 4 26.97 12.72 -8.29
N SER A 5 27.52 13.92 -8.09
CA SER A 5 27.22 14.78 -6.96
C SER A 5 25.73 15.13 -7.01
N SER A 6 24.94 14.58 -6.09
CA SER A 6 23.49 14.84 -5.95
C SER A 6 23.16 16.25 -5.46
N THR A 7 24.11 17.19 -5.51
CA THR A 7 24.07 18.45 -4.76
C THR A 7 23.46 19.63 -5.52
N GLN A 8 22.85 19.43 -6.69
CA GLN A 8 22.14 20.50 -7.41
C GLN A 8 20.74 20.08 -7.86
N ILE A 9 19.95 19.51 -6.94
CA ILE A 9 18.49 19.56 -7.09
C ILE A 9 18.06 20.95 -6.62
N ASP A 10 17.48 21.74 -7.53
CA ASP A 10 16.84 23.01 -7.15
C ASP A 10 15.72 22.71 -6.15
N LYS A 11 15.93 23.12 -4.90
CA LYS A 11 14.96 22.92 -3.81
C LYS A 11 13.90 24.00 -3.78
N ARG A 12 14.03 25.10 -4.54
CA ARG A 12 13.07 26.22 -4.55
C ARG A 12 11.63 25.81 -4.87
N PRO A 13 11.36 24.86 -5.78
CA PRO A 13 9.99 24.35 -6.02
C PRO A 13 9.42 23.54 -4.84
N PHE A 14 10.24 23.20 -3.85
CA PHE A 14 9.88 22.38 -2.68
C PHE A 14 9.97 23.18 -1.38
N LYS A 15 9.88 24.51 -1.46
CA LYS A 15 9.80 25.43 -0.33
C LYS A 15 8.55 26.31 -0.44
N GLY A 16 8.05 26.78 0.69
CA GLY A 16 6.83 27.58 0.83
C GLY A 16 5.67 27.04 0.01
N LYS A 17 5.08 27.88 -0.84
CA LYS A 17 3.93 27.53 -1.68
C LYS A 17 4.12 26.26 -2.52
N GLY A 18 5.35 25.97 -2.97
CA GLY A 18 5.64 24.75 -3.73
C GLY A 18 5.61 23.48 -2.87
N ALA A 19 6.05 23.57 -1.61
CA ALA A 19 5.94 22.49 -0.63
C ALA A 19 4.47 22.23 -0.26
N ASP A 20 3.67 23.28 -0.07
CA ASP A 20 2.24 23.19 0.22
C ASP A 20 1.47 22.50 -0.91
N GLU A 21 1.71 22.90 -2.16
CA GLU A 21 1.07 22.30 -3.34
C GLU A 21 1.46 20.81 -3.48
N TRP A 22 2.72 20.48 -3.19
CA TRP A 22 3.20 19.11 -3.18
C TRP A 22 2.52 18.29 -2.09
N LEU A 23 2.47 18.78 -0.85
CA LEU A 23 1.80 18.13 0.27
C LEU A 23 0.30 17.94 -0.01
N ALA A 24 -0.37 18.93 -0.60
CA ALA A 24 -1.77 18.84 -1.00
C ALA A 24 -2.00 17.74 -2.04
N ARG A 25 -1.09 17.60 -3.03
CA ARG A 25 -1.13 16.50 -4.00
C ARG A 25 -0.94 15.14 -3.33
N LEU A 26 0.08 15.00 -2.48
CA LEU A 26 0.36 13.75 -1.78
C LEU A 26 -0.81 13.31 -0.88
N ASN A 27 -1.48 14.26 -0.23
CA ASN A 27 -2.69 13.99 0.55
C ASN A 27 -3.83 13.42 -0.31
N ARG A 28 -4.04 13.96 -1.52
CA ARG A 28 -5.04 13.42 -2.47
C ARG A 28 -4.65 12.02 -2.94
N ASP A 29 -3.38 11.81 -3.28
CA ASP A 29 -2.88 10.51 -3.72
C ASP A 29 -3.01 9.46 -2.61
N TYR A 30 -2.70 9.82 -1.36
CA TYR A 30 -2.85 8.95 -0.20
C TYR A 30 -4.32 8.55 0.00
N ARG A 31 -5.25 9.50 -0.04
CA ARG A 31 -6.70 9.20 0.08
C ARG A 31 -7.17 8.24 -1.02
N LYS A 32 -6.70 8.44 -2.26
CA LYS A 32 -6.99 7.53 -3.37
C LYS A 32 -6.44 6.13 -3.12
N ILE A 33 -5.18 6.00 -2.69
CA ILE A 33 -4.56 4.70 -2.35
C ILE A 33 -5.36 3.98 -1.27
N VAL A 34 -5.76 4.70 -0.22
CA VAL A 34 -6.55 4.13 0.88
C VAL A 34 -7.93 3.65 0.39
N SER A 35 -8.60 4.44 -0.46
CA SER A 35 -9.86 4.02 -1.08
C SER A 35 -9.69 2.78 -1.97
N GLU A 36 -8.61 2.70 -2.76
CA GLU A 36 -8.28 1.51 -3.56
C GLU A 36 -8.01 0.27 -2.67
N MET A 37 -7.38 0.46 -1.50
CA MET A 37 -7.18 -0.60 -0.51
C MET A 37 -8.50 -1.09 0.09
N GLU A 38 -9.38 -0.16 0.45
CA GLU A 38 -10.72 -0.47 0.98
C GLU A 38 -11.53 -1.29 -0.04
N ALA A 39 -11.56 -0.83 -1.30
CA ALA A 39 -12.22 -1.51 -2.40
C ALA A 39 -11.64 -2.91 -2.66
N LEU A 40 -10.30 -3.07 -2.61
CA LEU A 40 -9.67 -4.38 -2.77
C LEU A 40 -10.05 -5.33 -1.63
N SER A 41 -10.08 -4.83 -0.39
CA SER A 41 -10.46 -5.62 0.76
C SER A 41 -11.91 -6.09 0.65
N GLU A 42 -12.82 -5.20 0.24
CA GLU A 42 -14.24 -5.54 0.02
C GLU A 42 -14.42 -6.56 -1.12
N GLN A 43 -13.81 -6.29 -2.28
CA GLN A 43 -13.83 -7.21 -3.43
C GLN A 43 -13.37 -8.61 -3.04
N SER A 44 -12.30 -8.72 -2.25
CA SER A 44 -11.75 -10.02 -1.84
C SER A 44 -12.66 -10.85 -0.92
N ARG A 45 -13.61 -10.21 -0.23
CA ARG A 45 -14.57 -10.89 0.66
C ARG A 45 -15.78 -11.42 -0.09
N GLY A 46 -16.17 -10.79 -1.19
CA GLY A 46 -17.37 -11.13 -1.96
C GLY A 46 -17.22 -12.37 -2.86
N VAL A 47 -16.01 -12.91 -3.02
CA VAL A 47 -15.76 -14.07 -3.88
C VAL A 47 -16.08 -15.35 -3.10
N ALA A 48 -17.21 -15.98 -3.45
CA ALA A 48 -17.68 -17.22 -2.83
C ALA A 48 -16.67 -18.37 -3.00
N GLY A 49 -16.50 -19.18 -1.96
CA GLY A 49 -15.62 -20.37 -1.98
C GLY A 49 -14.14 -20.08 -1.70
N ASN A 50 -13.75 -18.83 -1.46
CA ASN A 50 -12.39 -18.48 -1.10
C ASN A 50 -12.04 -18.90 0.34
N ALA A 51 -10.87 -19.52 0.53
CA ALA A 51 -10.36 -19.88 1.85
C ALA A 51 -9.72 -18.68 2.58
N TRP A 52 -9.30 -17.67 1.81
CA TRP A 52 -8.67 -16.44 2.31
C TRP A 52 -9.18 -15.20 1.59
N TYR A 53 -9.17 -14.09 2.33
CA TYR A 53 -9.49 -12.75 1.84
C TYR A 53 -8.39 -11.76 2.24
N VAL A 54 -8.45 -10.57 1.65
CA VAL A 54 -7.56 -9.45 1.97
C VAL A 54 -8.25 -8.55 2.99
N TYR A 55 -7.55 -8.27 4.08
CA TYR A 55 -7.99 -7.39 5.15
C TYR A 55 -7.14 -6.12 5.16
N LEU A 56 -7.80 -4.96 5.19
CA LEU A 56 -7.14 -3.67 5.45
C LEU A 56 -6.92 -3.50 6.95
N HIS A 57 -5.65 -3.55 7.38
CA HIS A 57 -5.25 -3.32 8.75
C HIS A 57 -4.82 -1.85 8.95
N HIS A 58 -5.08 -1.32 10.15
CA HIS A 58 -4.62 -0.01 10.58
C HIS A 58 -3.72 -0.14 11.81
N ARG A 59 -2.44 0.16 11.63
CA ARG A 59 -1.46 0.21 12.72
C ARG A 59 -1.46 1.60 13.34
N ARG A 60 -2.20 1.74 14.45
CA ARG A 60 -2.39 3.01 15.17
C ARG A 60 -1.08 3.70 15.57
N SER A 61 -0.06 2.95 15.99
CA SER A 61 1.20 3.53 16.48
C SER A 61 1.98 4.32 15.43
N THR A 62 1.76 4.05 14.14
CA THR A 62 2.45 4.73 13.03
C THR A 62 1.48 5.35 12.04
N ASP A 63 0.18 5.32 12.36
CA ASP A 63 -0.95 5.60 11.47
C ASP A 63 -0.88 4.89 10.09
N GLN A 64 -0.21 3.74 10.03
CA GLN A 64 0.02 3.03 8.77
C GLN A 64 -1.21 2.20 8.42
N ARG A 65 -1.65 2.25 7.16
CA ARG A 65 -2.63 1.33 6.59
C ARG A 65 -1.96 0.34 5.67
N PHE A 66 -2.31 -0.94 5.76
CA PHE A 66 -1.78 -1.95 4.83
C PHE A 66 -2.72 -3.15 4.70
N LEU A 67 -2.68 -3.76 3.52
CA LEU A 67 -3.42 -4.95 3.18
C LEU A 67 -2.65 -6.20 3.59
N MET A 68 -3.37 -7.18 4.13
CA MET A 68 -2.82 -8.46 4.52
C MET A 68 -3.82 -9.60 4.33
N TRP A 69 -3.31 -10.80 4.06
CA TRP A 69 -4.16 -11.98 3.90
C TRP A 69 -4.68 -12.50 5.25
N ARG A 70 -5.93 -12.95 5.25
CA ARG A 70 -6.63 -13.45 6.44
C ARG A 70 -7.49 -14.66 6.07
N SER A 71 -7.57 -15.64 6.97
CA SER A 71 -8.44 -16.81 6.78
C SER A 71 -9.91 -16.48 7.05
N PHE A 72 -10.79 -17.16 6.31
CA PHE A 72 -12.18 -17.34 6.74
C PHE A 72 -12.26 -18.38 7.87
N GLY A 73 -13.30 -18.30 8.71
CA GLY A 73 -13.56 -19.23 9.82
C GLY A 73 -13.46 -18.61 11.23
N VAL A 74 -13.63 -19.46 12.25
CA VAL A 74 -13.82 -19.06 13.67
C VAL A 74 -12.63 -18.29 14.25
N LYS A 75 -11.41 -18.62 13.82
CA LYS A 75 -10.21 -17.85 14.13
C LYS A 75 -9.72 -17.21 12.83
N HIS A 76 -9.98 -15.91 12.68
CA HIS A 76 -9.49 -15.14 11.55
C HIS A 76 -7.99 -14.86 11.69
N ILE A 77 -7.17 -15.81 11.23
CA ILE A 77 -5.72 -15.79 11.40
C ILE A 77 -5.08 -14.99 10.25
N HIS A 78 -4.10 -14.16 10.59
CA HIS A 78 -3.26 -13.46 9.62
C HIS A 78 -2.28 -14.43 8.95
N LEU A 79 -2.18 -14.34 7.63
CA LEU A 79 -1.34 -15.25 6.84
C LEU A 79 -0.39 -14.45 5.96
N ALA A 80 0.86 -14.89 5.92
CA ALA A 80 1.81 -14.43 4.92
C ALA A 80 1.53 -15.15 3.60
N TRP A 81 1.74 -14.47 2.46
CA TRP A 81 1.55 -15.05 1.13
C TRP A 81 2.31 -16.38 0.93
N VAL A 82 3.52 -16.50 1.49
CA VAL A 82 4.34 -17.73 1.42
C VAL A 82 3.64 -18.96 2.02
N ARG A 83 2.67 -18.76 2.94
CA ARG A 83 1.87 -19.85 3.51
C ARG A 83 0.65 -20.20 2.65
N ILE A 84 0.16 -19.26 1.85
CA ILE A 84 -0.99 -19.44 0.96
C ILE A 84 -0.56 -20.07 -0.36
N GLN A 85 0.55 -19.59 -0.94
CA GLN A 85 1.01 -19.97 -2.28
C GLN A 85 1.07 -21.49 -2.52
N PRO A 86 1.62 -22.34 -1.62
CA PRO A 86 1.64 -23.78 -1.83
C PRO A 86 0.25 -24.44 -1.83
N MET A 87 -0.75 -23.81 -1.21
CA MET A 87 -2.11 -24.35 -1.14
C MET A 87 -2.89 -24.11 -2.43
N LEU A 88 -2.45 -23.16 -3.26
CA LEU A 88 -3.08 -22.84 -4.55
C LEU A 88 -2.88 -23.94 -5.60
N ASP A 89 -1.91 -24.84 -5.40
CA ASP A 89 -1.66 -25.96 -6.29
C ASP A 89 -2.83 -26.93 -6.37
N ARG A 90 -3.65 -26.97 -5.31
CA ARG A 90 -4.85 -27.80 -5.19
C ARG A 90 -6.11 -27.13 -5.74
N MET A 91 -6.02 -25.88 -6.17
CA MET A 91 -7.15 -25.11 -6.70
C MET A 91 -7.21 -25.20 -8.22
N SER A 92 -8.37 -24.87 -8.77
CA SER A 92 -8.50 -24.65 -10.22
C SER A 92 -7.58 -23.51 -10.69
N THR A 93 -7.19 -23.55 -11.96
CA THR A 93 -6.34 -22.50 -12.57
C THR A 93 -6.94 -21.10 -12.38
N ALA A 94 -8.26 -20.95 -12.62
CA ALA A 94 -8.94 -19.67 -12.46
C ALA A 94 -8.84 -19.12 -11.01
N GLN A 95 -8.98 -19.97 -9.99
CA GLN A 95 -8.84 -19.55 -8.60
C GLN A 95 -7.39 -19.18 -8.27
N ARG A 96 -6.44 -19.97 -8.75
CA ARG A 96 -5.01 -19.71 -8.56
C ARG A 96 -4.61 -18.36 -9.16
N ASP A 97 -4.99 -18.13 -10.41
CA ASP A 97 -4.67 -16.89 -11.14
C ASP A 97 -5.28 -15.68 -10.43
N TRP A 98 -6.54 -15.80 -10.00
CA TRP A 98 -7.19 -14.77 -9.19
C TRP A 98 -6.40 -14.45 -7.91
N TYR A 99 -5.98 -15.46 -7.15
CA TYR A 99 -5.18 -15.24 -5.93
C TYR A 99 -3.83 -14.57 -6.21
N VAL A 100 -3.15 -14.97 -7.30
CA VAL A 100 -1.86 -14.41 -7.71
C VAL A 100 -2.02 -12.95 -8.11
N GLU A 101 -3.01 -12.63 -8.97
CA GLU A 101 -3.31 -11.26 -9.38
C GLU A 101 -3.64 -10.38 -8.17
N MET A 102 -4.48 -10.89 -7.27
CA MET A 102 -4.88 -10.17 -6.08
C MET A 102 -3.68 -9.88 -5.16
N ASN A 103 -2.76 -10.83 -5.04
CA ASN A 103 -1.53 -10.63 -4.27
C ASN A 103 -0.59 -9.59 -4.89
N VAL A 104 -0.53 -9.50 -6.22
CA VAL A 104 0.22 -8.43 -6.91
C VAL A 104 -0.39 -7.07 -6.57
N ARG A 105 -1.72 -6.94 -6.62
CA ARG A 105 -2.43 -5.70 -6.26
C ARG A 105 -2.20 -5.31 -4.79
N VAL A 106 -2.25 -6.29 -3.87
CA VAL A 106 -1.92 -6.10 -2.44
C VAL A 106 -0.51 -5.52 -2.27
N LYS A 107 0.50 -6.13 -2.91
CA LYS A 107 1.89 -5.68 -2.82
C LYS A 107 2.06 -4.26 -3.37
N LEU A 108 1.46 -3.98 -4.53
CA LEU A 108 1.53 -2.67 -5.16
C LEU A 108 0.91 -1.56 -4.29
N LEU A 109 -0.29 -1.79 -3.76
CA LEU A 109 -0.96 -0.80 -2.92
C LEU A 109 -0.19 -0.56 -1.61
N ASN A 110 0.30 -1.62 -0.96
CA ASN A 110 1.13 -1.48 0.23
C ASN A 110 2.42 -0.69 -0.04
N ALA A 111 3.07 -0.92 -1.18
CA ALA A 111 4.26 -0.17 -1.58
C ALA A 111 3.94 1.31 -1.85
N LYS A 112 2.83 1.60 -2.56
CA LYS A 112 2.34 2.96 -2.81
C LYS A 112 2.05 3.69 -1.50
N GLU A 113 1.38 3.06 -0.54
CA GLU A 113 1.11 3.63 0.77
C GLU A 113 2.40 4.06 1.47
N VAL A 114 3.36 3.15 1.59
CA VAL A 114 4.65 3.43 2.25
C VAL A 114 5.40 4.57 1.54
N ALA A 115 5.42 4.56 0.21
CA ALA A 115 6.10 5.58 -0.58
C ALA A 115 5.46 6.96 -0.40
N THR A 116 4.14 7.06 -0.53
CA THR A 116 3.41 8.33 -0.37
C THR A 116 3.54 8.87 1.04
N ARG A 117 3.44 8.01 2.07
CA ARG A 117 3.59 8.45 3.47
C ARG A 117 5.00 8.95 3.77
N LYS A 118 6.03 8.33 3.20
CA LYS A 118 7.42 8.84 3.30
C LYS A 118 7.56 10.19 2.61
N ALA A 119 7.00 10.35 1.41
CA ALA A 119 7.01 11.61 0.69
C ALA A 119 6.26 12.72 1.46
N MET A 120 5.14 12.41 2.11
CA MET A 120 4.39 13.36 2.94
C MET A 120 5.22 13.84 4.12
N ARG A 121 5.95 12.94 4.79
CA ARG A 121 6.86 13.32 5.89
C ARG A 121 7.94 14.27 5.39
N MET A 122 8.57 13.96 4.27
CA MET A 122 9.58 14.84 3.67
C MET A 122 9.01 16.21 3.29
N ALA A 123 7.78 16.25 2.77
CA ALA A 123 7.12 17.51 2.42
C ALA A 123 6.81 18.35 3.68
N LEU A 124 6.35 17.71 4.76
CA LEU A 124 6.11 18.37 6.05
C LEU A 124 7.40 18.94 6.64
N ASP A 125 8.47 18.15 6.68
CA ASP A 125 9.77 18.59 7.20
C ASP A 125 10.30 19.83 6.44
N LEU A 126 9.98 19.96 5.14
CA LEU A 126 10.35 21.12 4.32
C LEU A 126 9.43 22.34 4.49
N VAL A 127 8.18 22.14 4.90
CA VAL A 127 7.26 23.23 5.28
C VAL A 127 7.62 23.78 6.65
N ASP A 128 7.99 22.90 7.59
CA ASP A 128 8.33 23.27 8.97
C ASP A 128 9.72 23.94 9.11
N GLU A 129 10.56 23.91 8.05
CA GLU A 129 11.86 24.60 7.97
C GLU A 129 11.76 26.11 7.61
N GLU A 130 10.55 26.66 7.41
CA GLU A 130 10.27 28.09 7.19
C GLU A 130 9.82 28.83 8.45
#